data_AF-A0AAV0NUF6-F1
#
_entry.id   AF-A0AAV0NUF6-F1
#
_cell.length_a   1.000
_cell.length_b   1.000
_cell.length_c   1.000
_cell.angle_alpha   90.00
_cell.angle_beta   90.00
_cell.angle_gamma   90.00
#
_symmetry.space_group_name_H-M   'P 1'
#
loop_
_entity.id
_entity.type
_entity.pdbx_description
1 polymer ?
#
loop_
_entity_poly.entity_id
_entity_poly.type
_entity_poly.pdbx_seq_one_letter_code
_entity_poly.pdbx_strand_id
1 'polypeptide(L)'
;MGNCMVVEEKVVKVMGPDGKILEYTSPTTVQQVLSDSPGQLVCDYPSLLQQQQKFLPEVKLVGGRLYYLVPLLPSTPTSAPQLVGRTKNDKVAVKSGGVVRIKLVITMQKLEELLKKD
;
A
#
# COMPACT_ATOMS: atom_id res chain seq x y z
N MET A 1 -14.14 -31.93 -35.81
CA MET A 1 -13.42 -31.67 -34.55
C MET A 1 -13.72 -30.24 -34.15
N GLY A 2 -14.62 -30.03 -33.19
CA GLY A 2 -15.11 -28.70 -32.83
C GLY A 2 -14.14 -28.00 -31.87
N ASN A 3 -13.65 -26.84 -32.26
CA ASN A 3 -12.86 -25.97 -31.38
C ASN A 3 -13.78 -25.47 -30.27
N CYS A 4 -13.57 -25.94 -29.04
CA CYS A 4 -14.24 -25.37 -27.88
C CYS A 4 -13.59 -24.01 -27.58
N MET A 5 -14.22 -22.92 -28.02
CA MET A 5 -13.91 -21.59 -27.52
C MET A 5 -14.53 -21.45 -26.14
N VAL A 6 -13.86 -22.00 -25.12
CA VAL A 6 -14.18 -21.64 -23.74
C VAL A 6 -13.81 -20.17 -23.61
N VAL A 7 -14.83 -19.31 -23.56
CA VAL A 7 -14.64 -17.91 -23.16
C VAL A 7 -14.26 -17.97 -21.69
N GLU A 8 -12.96 -18.03 -21.41
CA GLU A 8 -12.44 -17.89 -20.05
C GLU A 8 -12.90 -16.53 -19.54
N GLU A 9 -13.87 -16.56 -18.63
CA GLU A 9 -14.36 -15.37 -17.98
C GLU A 9 -13.16 -14.75 -17.25
N LYS A 10 -12.76 -13.54 -17.67
CA LYS A 10 -11.57 -12.89 -17.14
C LYS A 10 -11.85 -12.48 -15.70
N VAL A 11 -11.53 -13.37 -14.75
CA VAL A 11 -11.61 -13.09 -13.32
C VAL A 11 -10.47 -12.18 -12.87
N VAL A 12 -10.73 -11.35 -11.86
CA VAL A 12 -9.72 -10.57 -11.15
C VAL A 12 -9.09 -11.47 -10.10
N LYS A 13 -7.75 -11.62 -10.12
CA LYS A 13 -7.03 -12.45 -9.14
C LYS A 13 -6.31 -11.54 -8.16
N VAL A 14 -6.47 -11.78 -6.86
CA VAL A 14 -5.82 -11.01 -5.78
C VAL A 14 -5.08 -11.97 -4.86
N MET A 15 -3.76 -11.85 -4.79
CA MET A 15 -2.91 -12.67 -3.93
C MET A 15 -2.80 -12.06 -2.53
N GLY A 16 -3.19 -12.82 -1.51
CA GLY A 16 -3.03 -12.50 -0.11
C GLY A 16 -1.57 -12.57 0.37
N PRO A 17 -1.28 -11.99 1.55
CA PRO A 17 0.05 -12.10 2.17
C PRO A 17 0.43 -13.54 2.57
N ASP A 18 -0.55 -14.44 2.68
CA ASP A 18 -0.37 -15.88 2.90
C ASP A 18 -0.12 -16.66 1.60
N GLY A 19 -0.02 -15.98 0.46
CA GLY A 19 0.18 -16.56 -0.86
C GLY A 19 -1.07 -17.17 -1.49
N LYS A 20 -2.23 -17.12 -0.81
CA LYS A 20 -3.49 -17.60 -1.38
C LYS A 20 -4.02 -16.61 -2.42
N ILE A 21 -4.73 -17.13 -3.43
CA ILE A 21 -5.34 -16.30 -4.47
C ILE A 21 -6.86 -16.26 -4.23
N LEU A 22 -7.39 -15.05 -4.12
CA LEU A 22 -8.82 -14.73 -4.11
C LEU A 22 -9.23 -14.36 -5.54
N GLU A 23 -10.32 -14.94 -6.03
CA GLU A 23 -10.87 -14.65 -7.36
C GLU A 23 -12.16 -13.83 -7.24
N TYR A 24 -12.24 -12.74 -8.00
CA TYR A 24 -13.37 -11.83 -8.05
C TYR A 24 -13.92 -11.75 -9.47
N THR A 25 -15.23 -11.61 -9.60
CA THR A 25 -15.88 -11.34 -10.89
C THR A 25 -15.48 -9.96 -11.42
N SER A 26 -15.07 -9.87 -12.68
CA SER A 26 -14.71 -8.60 -13.32
C SER A 26 -15.96 -7.89 -13.86
N PRO A 27 -16.06 -6.56 -13.75
CA PRO A 27 -15.15 -5.66 -13.02
C PRO A 27 -15.47 -5.61 -11.52
N THR A 28 -14.43 -5.56 -10.69
CA THR A 28 -14.53 -5.38 -9.23
C THR A 28 -13.74 -4.13 -8.83
N THR A 29 -14.20 -3.37 -7.84
CA THR A 29 -13.46 -2.21 -7.33
C THR A 29 -12.49 -2.59 -6.21
N VAL A 30 -11.43 -1.80 -6.03
CA VAL A 30 -10.52 -1.94 -4.90
C VAL A 30 -11.28 -1.87 -3.57
N GLN A 31 -12.26 -0.97 -3.47
CA GLN A 31 -13.12 -0.87 -2.28
C GLN A 31 -13.84 -2.18 -1.96
N GLN A 32 -14.36 -2.90 -2.95
CA GLN A 32 -15.02 -4.19 -2.72
C GLN A 32 -14.03 -5.22 -2.18
N VAL A 33 -12.85 -5.35 -2.78
CA VAL A 33 -11.80 -6.27 -2.30
C VAL A 33 -11.37 -5.95 -0.86
N LEU A 34 -11.22 -4.66 -0.55
CA LEU A 34 -10.83 -4.20 0.78
C LEU A 34 -11.95 -4.32 1.83
N SER A 35 -13.20 -4.46 1.40
CA SER A 35 -14.33 -4.71 2.31
C SER A 35 -14.25 -6.12 2.92
N ASP A 36 -13.74 -7.09 2.14
CA ASP A 36 -13.50 -8.46 2.61
C ASP A 36 -12.21 -8.57 3.46
N SER A 37 -11.28 -7.64 3.26
CA SER A 37 -9.92 -7.68 3.81
C SER A 37 -9.50 -6.34 4.42
N PRO A 38 -10.11 -5.94 5.56
CA PRO A 38 -9.81 -4.66 6.19
C PRO A 38 -8.36 -4.60 6.67
N GLY A 39 -7.75 -3.41 6.60
CA GLY A 39 -6.36 -3.21 7.03
C GLY A 39 -5.31 -3.68 6.02
N GLN A 40 -5.72 -3.97 4.78
CA GLN A 40 -4.83 -4.29 3.66
C GLN A 40 -4.93 -3.25 2.54
N LEU A 41 -3.98 -3.31 1.60
CA LEU A 41 -3.91 -2.47 0.40
C LEU A 41 -3.87 -3.35 -0.82
N VAL A 42 -4.50 -2.90 -1.92
CA VAL A 42 -4.38 -3.57 -3.22
C VAL A 42 -3.41 -2.78 -4.09
N CYS A 43 -2.47 -3.50 -4.72
CA CYS A 43 -1.54 -2.96 -5.71
C CYS A 43 -1.25 -3.98 -6.82
N ASP A 44 -0.68 -3.51 -7.92
CA ASP A 44 -0.11 -4.37 -8.96
C ASP A 44 1.39 -4.59 -8.73
N TYR A 45 1.98 -5.52 -9.49
CA TYR A 45 3.41 -5.86 -9.35
C TYR A 45 4.35 -4.65 -9.55
N PRO A 46 4.16 -3.78 -10.56
CA PRO A 46 4.96 -2.55 -10.68
C PRO A 46 4.88 -1.63 -9.46
N SER A 47 3.67 -1.37 -8.94
CA SER A 47 3.49 -0.52 -7.77
C SER A 47 4.12 -1.13 -6.52
N LEU A 48 4.08 -2.46 -6.39
CA LEU A 48 4.76 -3.20 -5.32
C LEU A 48 6.28 -2.95 -5.34
N LEU A 49 6.91 -3.05 -6.53
CA LEU A 49 8.36 -2.86 -6.68
C LEU A 49 8.80 -1.42 -6.43
N GLN A 50 8.01 -0.44 -6.87
CA GLN A 50 8.36 0.98 -6.74
C GLN A 50 8.06 1.55 -5.35
N GLN A 51 7.53 0.74 -4.42
CA GLN A 51 6.96 1.19 -3.15
C GLN A 51 5.95 2.35 -3.32
N GLN A 52 5.39 2.51 -4.52
CA GLN A 52 4.41 3.53 -4.82
C GLN A 52 3.05 3.05 -4.34
N GLN A 53 2.44 3.88 -3.48
CA GLN A 53 1.37 3.43 -2.62
C GLN A 53 0.00 3.63 -3.24
N LYS A 54 -0.74 2.51 -3.23
CA LYS A 54 -2.20 2.35 -3.17
C LYS A 54 -2.97 2.74 -4.43
N PHE A 55 -3.72 1.77 -4.95
CA PHE A 55 -4.86 2.13 -5.78
C PHE A 55 -5.90 2.90 -4.95
N LEU A 56 -6.51 3.90 -5.58
CA LEU A 56 -7.67 4.57 -5.00
C LEU A 56 -8.84 3.57 -4.88
N PRO A 57 -9.70 3.69 -3.86
CA PRO A 57 -10.82 2.77 -3.64
C PRO A 57 -11.75 2.61 -4.86
N GLU A 58 -11.87 3.66 -5.67
CA GLU A 58 -12.73 3.71 -6.85
C GLU A 58 -12.12 3.05 -8.10
N VAL A 59 -10.84 2.68 -8.06
CA VAL A 59 -10.17 2.02 -9.19
C VAL A 59 -10.82 0.66 -9.43
N LYS A 60 -11.22 0.42 -10.68
CA LYS A 60 -11.71 -0.88 -11.14
C LYS A 60 -10.53 -1.79 -11.48
N LEU A 61 -10.52 -2.96 -10.87
CA LEU A 61 -9.58 -4.02 -11.17
C LEU A 61 -10.03 -4.74 -12.44
N VAL A 62 -9.06 -5.01 -13.32
CA VAL A 62 -9.29 -5.58 -14.64
C VAL A 62 -9.07 -7.08 -14.58
N GLY A 63 -10.04 -7.85 -15.08
CA GLY A 63 -9.92 -9.29 -15.21
C GLY A 63 -8.72 -9.75 -16.03
N GLY A 64 -8.17 -10.91 -15.69
CA GLY A 64 -6.98 -11.48 -16.31
C GLY A 64 -5.67 -10.86 -15.81
N ARG A 65 -5.72 -10.05 -14.74
CA ARG A 65 -4.54 -9.53 -14.04
C ARG A 65 -4.47 -10.06 -12.61
N LEU A 66 -3.24 -10.19 -12.12
CA LEU A 66 -2.93 -10.51 -10.73
C LEU A 66 -2.60 -9.22 -9.97
N TYR A 67 -3.29 -9.05 -8.85
CA TYR A 67 -3.09 -7.99 -7.88
C TYR A 67 -2.61 -8.58 -6.56
N TYR A 68 -2.06 -7.75 -5.68
CA TYR A 68 -1.47 -8.17 -4.41
C TYR A 68 -2.13 -7.42 -3.26
N LEU A 69 -2.50 -8.15 -2.22
CA LEU A 69 -2.92 -7.63 -0.92
C LEU A 69 -1.69 -7.49 -0.04
N VAL A 70 -1.38 -6.24 0.33
CA VAL A 70 -0.24 -5.90 1.19
C VAL A 70 -0.77 -5.38 2.52
N PRO A 71 -0.34 -5.93 3.66
CA PRO A 71 -0.72 -5.41 4.98
C PRO A 71 -0.32 -3.94 5.13
N LEU A 72 -1.22 -3.10 5.65
CA LEU A 72 -0.80 -1.80 6.14
C LEU A 72 0.03 -2.02 7.39
N LEU A 73 1.31 -1.68 7.33
CA LEU A 73 2.08 -1.47 8.54
C LEU A 73 1.39 -0.33 9.32
N PRO A 74 1.06 -0.50 10.61
CA PRO A 74 0.52 0.57 11.40
C PRO A 74 1.57 1.67 11.44
N SER A 75 1.35 2.75 10.68
CA SER A 75 2.02 4.00 10.92
C SER A 75 1.70 4.37 12.35
N THR A 76 2.70 4.38 13.22
CA THR A 76 2.56 4.90 14.59
C THR A 76 1.71 6.18 14.55
N PRO A 77 0.68 6.30 15.39
CA PRO A 77 -0.28 7.37 15.26
C PRO A 77 0.40 8.71 15.55
N THR A 78 0.59 9.51 14.51
CA THR A 78 0.38 10.95 14.66
C THR A 78 -0.99 11.22 14.08
N SER A 79 -1.88 11.64 14.95
CA SER A 79 -3.30 11.83 14.77
C SER A 79 -3.65 12.47 13.42
N ALA A 80 -4.38 11.72 12.59
CA ALA A 80 -5.33 12.31 11.67
C ALA A 80 -6.48 11.29 11.51
N PRO A 81 -7.70 11.61 12.00
CA PRO A 81 -8.86 10.76 11.78
C PRO A 81 -9.16 10.70 10.29
N GLN A 82 -9.65 9.54 9.85
CA GLN A 82 -10.30 9.38 8.56
C GLN A 82 -11.31 10.51 8.34
N LEU A 83 -11.18 11.23 7.23
CA LEU A 83 -12.20 12.18 6.77
C LEU A 83 -12.69 11.73 5.40
N VAL A 84 -13.73 10.92 5.48
CA VAL A 84 -14.76 10.78 4.47
C VAL A 84 -15.24 12.19 4.07
N GLY A 85 -15.10 12.50 2.76
CA GLY A 85 -15.79 13.53 1.99
C GLY A 85 -16.12 14.88 2.64
N ARG A 86 -15.48 15.97 2.16
CA ARG A 86 -16.19 17.19 1.72
C ARG A 86 -15.28 18.19 1.00
N THR A 87 -15.86 18.82 -0.01
CA THR A 87 -15.38 19.90 -0.86
C THR A 87 -15.01 21.18 -0.09
N LYS A 88 -13.89 21.82 -0.48
CA LYS A 88 -13.75 23.24 -0.92
C LYS A 88 -12.30 23.76 -0.76
N ASN A 89 -11.90 24.60 -1.72
CA ASN A 89 -10.71 25.46 -1.71
C ASN A 89 -10.49 26.14 -0.36
N ASP A 90 -9.24 26.25 0.10
CA ASP A 90 -8.50 27.52 0.11
C ASP A 90 -7.05 27.33 0.59
N LYS A 91 -6.20 28.28 0.20
CA LYS A 91 -4.75 28.33 0.47
C LYS A 91 -4.47 28.45 1.98
N VAL A 92 -3.26 28.05 2.42
CA VAL A 92 -2.31 28.82 3.27
C VAL A 92 -1.35 27.92 4.10
N ALA A 93 -0.09 28.37 4.14
CA ALA A 93 0.98 28.09 5.11
C ALA A 93 1.78 26.77 5.02
N VAL A 94 2.82 26.82 4.18
CA VAL A 94 4.08 26.09 4.40
C VAL A 94 4.77 26.69 5.64
N LYS A 95 4.66 26.06 6.81
CA LYS A 95 5.68 26.11 7.89
C LYS A 95 5.54 24.90 8.82
N SER A 96 6.55 24.04 8.84
CA SER A 96 7.21 23.64 10.09
C SER A 96 8.42 22.75 9.75
N GLY A 97 9.62 23.25 10.04
CA GLY A 97 10.82 22.42 10.06
C GLY A 97 10.67 21.38 11.15
N GLY A 98 10.46 20.12 10.75
CA GLY A 98 10.39 19.00 11.68
C GLY A 98 11.79 18.69 12.22
N VAL A 99 11.92 18.62 13.54
CA VAL A 99 13.14 18.12 14.19
C VAL A 99 13.14 16.60 14.10
N VAL A 100 14.13 16.02 13.43
CA VAL A 100 14.33 14.57 13.38
C VAL A 100 15.28 14.16 14.49
N ARG A 101 14.88 13.18 15.30
CA ARG A 101 15.74 12.58 16.33
C ARG A 101 16.24 11.23 15.83
N ILE A 102 17.56 11.09 15.71
CA ILE A 102 18.21 9.85 15.27
C ILE A 102 18.86 9.19 16.49
N LYS A 103 18.57 7.90 16.71
CA LYS A 103 19.32 7.08 17.68
C LYS A 103 20.47 6.42 16.95
N LEU A 104 21.70 6.78 17.31
CA LEU A 104 22.91 6.11 16.84
C LEU A 104 23.33 5.06 17.88
N VAL A 105 23.42 3.80 17.47
CA VAL A 105 23.97 2.72 18.31
C VAL A 105 25.42 2.51 17.91
N ILE A 106 26.33 2.76 18.84
CA ILE A 106 27.77 2.55 18.67
C ILE A 106 28.32 1.75 19.84
N THR A 107 29.34 0.96 19.58
CA THR A 107 30.12 0.25 20.60
C THR A 107 30.94 1.23 21.44
N MET A 108 31.21 0.88 22.68
CA MET A 108 31.99 1.72 23.61
C MET A 108 33.37 2.11 23.05
N GLN A 109 34.11 1.17 22.46
CA GLN A 109 35.41 1.45 21.83
C GLN A 109 35.32 2.50 20.72
N LYS A 110 34.28 2.41 19.89
CA LYS A 110 34.08 3.35 18.78
C LYS A 110 33.70 4.75 19.27
N LEU A 111 32.97 4.83 20.38
CA LEU A 111 32.68 6.11 21.03
C LEU A 111 33.96 6.74 21.59
N GLU A 112 34.83 5.97 22.25
CA GLU A 112 36.11 6.47 22.77
C GLU A 112 37.03 6.99 21.66
N GLU A 113 37.09 6.33 20.49
CA GLU A 113 37.84 6.81 19.33
C GLU A 113 37.32 8.15 18.81
N LEU A 114 35.98 8.32 18.73
CA LEU A 114 35.35 9.56 18.26
C LEU A 114 35.58 10.72 19.24
N LEU A 115 35.67 10.43 20.54
CA LEU A 115 35.91 11.43 21.58
C LEU A 115 37.40 11.81 21.74
N LYS A 116 38.34 11.00 21.24
CA LYS A 116 39.78 11.26 21.32
C LYS A 116 40.33 12.02 20.11
N LYS A 117 39.50 12.26 19.10
CA LYS A 117 39.90 12.90 17.85
C LYS A 117 39.47 14.37 17.86
N ASP A 118 40.22 15.17 18.61
CA ASP A 118 40.30 16.63 18.51
C ASP A 118 41.63 17.03 17.84
#